data_AF-A0A971UVG7-F1
#
_entry.id   AF-A0A971UVG7-F1
#
_cell.length_a   1.000
_cell.length_b   1.000
_cell.length_c   1.000
_cell.angle_alpha   90.00
_cell.angle_beta   90.00
_cell.angle_gamma   90.00
#
_symmetry.space_group_name_H-M   'P 1'
#
loop_
_entity.id
_entity.type
_entity.pdbx_description
1 polymer ?
#
loop_
_entity_poly.entity_id
_entity_poly.type
_entity_poly.pdbx_seq_one_letter_code
_entity_poly.pdbx_strand_id
1 'polypeptide(L)'
;IIDAIKAIGPKDKDPLTDPETLAKAVKVGILDAPHLKGNPACSGKLSTRIISGALYAYDNENKRIIPEEERINKILKTLNI
;
A
#
# COMPACT_ATOMS: atom_id res chain seq x y z
N ILE A 1 -6.01 0.91 -6.07
CA ILE A 1 -5.15 1.84 -5.28
C ILE A 1 -5.84 3.18 -5.04
N ILE A 2 -6.23 3.91 -6.10
CA ILE A 2 -6.88 5.23 -5.96
C ILE A 2 -8.10 5.17 -5.03
N ASP A 3 -8.97 4.18 -5.20
CA ASP A 3 -10.17 4.05 -4.36
C ASP A 3 -9.84 3.77 -2.89
N ALA A 4 -8.74 3.07 -2.61
CA ALA A 4 -8.28 2.84 -1.25
C ALA A 4 -7.77 4.13 -0.59
N ILE A 5 -7.10 5.01 -1.35
CA ILE A 5 -6.68 6.33 -0.85
C ILE A 5 -7.91 7.20 -0.56
N LYS A 6 -8.91 7.16 -1.45
CA LYS A 6 -10.18 7.86 -1.22
C LYS A 6 -10.94 7.33 0.00
N ALA A 7 -10.88 6.03 0.26
CA ALA A 7 -11.55 5.41 1.40
C ALA A 7 -10.95 5.81 2.77
N ILE A 8 -9.66 6.17 2.82
CA ILE A 8 -8.97 6.51 4.07
C ILE A 8 -8.91 8.01 4.36
N GLY A 9 -9.28 8.85 3.37
CA GLY A 9 -9.27 10.30 3.44
C GLY A 9 -10.64 10.91 3.80
N PRO A 10 -10.69 12.21 4.13
CA PRO A 10 -11.92 12.91 4.49
C PRO A 10 -12.85 13.08 3.28
N LYS A 11 -14.16 13.19 3.52
CA LYS A 11 -15.16 13.41 2.46
C LYS A 11 -15.19 14.85 1.95
N ASP A 12 -14.68 15.80 2.73
CA ASP A 12 -14.81 17.25 2.50
C ASP A 12 -13.64 17.86 1.71
N LYS A 13 -12.60 17.07 1.38
CA LYS A 13 -11.44 17.47 0.59
C LYS A 13 -11.09 16.36 -0.39
N ASP A 14 -10.37 16.70 -1.47
CA ASP A 14 -9.85 15.68 -2.38
C ASP A 14 -8.73 14.86 -1.70
N PRO A 15 -8.97 13.57 -1.39
CA PRO A 15 -8.02 12.71 -0.69
C PRO A 15 -6.70 12.50 -1.44
N LEU A 16 -6.67 12.71 -2.76
CA LEU A 16 -5.49 12.52 -3.60
C LEU A 16 -4.53 13.72 -3.57
N THR A 17 -4.99 14.85 -3.07
CA THR A 17 -4.18 16.09 -2.96
C THR A 17 -3.88 16.47 -1.51
N ASP A 18 -4.53 15.81 -0.56
CA ASP A 18 -4.39 16.07 0.88
C ASP A 18 -3.10 15.43 1.45
N PRO A 19 -2.14 16.23 1.94
CA PRO A 19 -0.86 15.72 2.45
C PRO A 19 -1.02 14.73 3.61
N GLU A 20 -1.99 14.95 4.50
CA GLU A 20 -2.24 14.07 5.64
C GLU A 20 -2.75 12.71 5.19
N THR A 21 -3.69 12.68 4.24
CA THR A 21 -4.21 11.45 3.64
C THR A 21 -3.10 10.67 2.91
N LEU A 22 -2.26 11.35 2.13
CA LEU A 22 -1.14 10.70 1.45
C LEU A 22 -0.10 10.15 2.44
N ALA A 23 0.24 10.90 3.49
CA ALA A 23 1.13 10.43 4.55
C ALA A 23 0.55 9.20 5.27
N LYS A 24 -0.76 9.19 5.53
CA LYS A 24 -1.47 8.02 6.07
C LYS A 24 -1.41 6.85 5.11
N ALA A 25 -1.63 7.05 3.80
CA ALA A 25 -1.55 6.01 2.78
C ALA A 25 -0.17 5.34 2.74
N VAL A 26 0.90 6.11 2.92
CA VAL A 26 2.28 5.59 3.02
C VAL A 26 2.48 4.80 4.32
N LYS A 27 2.01 5.36 5.44
CA LYS A 27 2.16 4.75 6.77
C LYS A 27 1.47 3.39 6.89
N VAL A 28 0.26 3.27 6.33
CA VAL A 28 -0.51 2.01 6.32
C VAL A 28 -0.07 1.04 5.22
N GLY A 29 0.77 1.50 4.29
CA GLY A 29 1.33 0.68 3.22
C GLY A 29 0.47 0.56 1.96
N ILE A 30 -0.56 1.41 1.77
CA ILE A 30 -1.27 1.52 0.47
C ILE A 30 -0.27 1.99 -0.59
N LEU A 31 0.50 3.03 -0.25
CA LEU A 31 1.65 3.51 -1.01
C LEU A 31 2.93 3.03 -0.32
N ASP A 32 3.38 1.82 -0.63
CA ASP A 32 4.61 1.26 -0.08
C ASP A 32 5.63 1.02 -1.19
N ALA A 33 6.90 1.22 -0.90
CA ALA A 33 8.00 0.99 -1.82
C ALA A 33 9.13 0.30 -1.05
N PRO A 34 9.82 -0.68 -1.65
CA PRO A 34 10.85 -1.47 -0.95
C PRO A 34 12.00 -0.59 -0.41
N HIS A 35 12.26 0.56 -1.02
CA HIS A 35 13.26 1.54 -0.57
C HIS A 35 12.82 2.36 0.65
N LEU A 36 11.56 2.30 1.08
CA LEU A 36 11.06 2.96 2.29
C LEU A 36 11.35 2.16 3.58
N LYS A 37 11.96 0.98 3.46
CA LYS A 37 12.36 0.12 4.57
C LYS A 37 13.39 0.84 5.45
N GLY A 38 13.01 1.14 6.70
CA GLY A 38 13.84 1.87 7.68
C GLY A 38 13.33 3.26 8.03
N ASN A 39 12.30 3.76 7.34
CA ASN A 39 11.63 5.00 7.70
C ASN A 39 10.45 4.72 8.67
N PRO A 40 10.43 5.29 9.90
CA PRO A 40 9.33 5.11 10.85
C PRO A 40 7.97 5.61 10.33
N ALA A 41 7.96 6.44 9.29
CA ALA A 41 6.75 6.92 8.63
C ALA A 41 6.14 5.90 7.63
N CYS A 42 6.80 4.77 7.38
CA CYS A 42 6.41 3.79 6.36
C CYS A 42 6.22 2.40 6.97
N SER A 43 5.33 1.60 6.38
CA SER A 43 5.15 0.19 6.75
C SER A 43 6.45 -0.61 6.55
N GLY A 44 7.09 -0.46 5.38
CA GLY A 44 8.34 -1.16 5.05
C GLY A 44 8.20 -2.68 4.97
N LYS A 45 6.97 -3.19 4.88
CA LYS A 45 6.63 -4.62 4.85
C LYS A 45 6.47 -5.17 3.44
N LEU A 46 6.37 -4.31 2.43
CA LEU A 46 6.19 -4.75 1.05
C LEU A 46 7.45 -5.48 0.53
N SER A 47 7.32 -6.78 0.29
CA SER A 47 8.30 -7.54 -0.49
C SER A 47 7.91 -7.51 -1.96
N THR A 48 8.90 -7.24 -2.82
CA THR A 48 8.70 -7.19 -4.27
C THR A 48 9.67 -8.13 -4.98
N ARG A 49 9.27 -8.62 -6.15
CA ARG A 49 10.10 -9.46 -7.01
C ARG A 49 9.89 -9.11 -8.47
N ILE A 50 10.97 -9.11 -9.24
CA ILE A 50 10.91 -8.98 -10.70
C ILE A 50 10.57 -10.35 -11.28
N ILE A 51 9.48 -10.43 -12.03
CA ILE A 51 9.03 -11.64 -12.74
C ILE A 51 8.73 -11.23 -14.18
N SER A 52 9.37 -11.88 -15.15
CA SER A 52 9.21 -11.58 -16.58
C SER A 52 9.40 -10.10 -16.94
N GLY A 53 10.33 -9.41 -16.27
CA GLY A 53 10.65 -8.00 -16.53
C GLY A 53 9.74 -6.98 -15.82
N ALA A 54 8.72 -7.41 -15.08
CA ALA A 54 7.84 -6.53 -14.31
C ALA A 54 8.00 -6.74 -12.79
N LEU A 55 7.83 -5.67 -12.01
CA LEU A 55 7.92 -5.68 -10.55
C LEU A 55 6.55 -6.01 -9.94
N TYR A 56 6.51 -7.03 -9.08
CA TYR A 56 5.29 -7.48 -8.42
C TYR A 56 5.46 -7.50 -6.90
N ALA A 57 4.36 -7.26 -6.18
CA ALA A 57 4.25 -7.66 -4.78
C ALA A 57 4.33 -9.19 -4.69
N TYR A 58 5.19 -9.69 -3.82
CA TYR A 58 5.53 -11.11 -3.78
C TYR A 58 5.47 -11.66 -2.36
N ASP A 59 4.76 -12.78 -2.21
CA ASP A 59 4.70 -13.55 -0.98
C ASP A 59 5.85 -14.57 -0.99
N ASN A 60 6.87 -14.34 -0.16
CA ASN A 60 8.02 -15.25 -0.08
C ASN A 60 7.70 -16.57 0.64
N GLU A 61 6.69 -16.60 1.50
CA GLU A 61 6.31 -17.81 2.26
C GLU A 61 5.57 -18.78 1.33
N ASN A 62 4.55 -18.27 0.64
CA ASN A 62 3.73 -19.07 -0.29
C ASN A 62 4.30 -19.10 -1.72
N LYS A 63 5.43 -18.43 -1.96
CA LYS A 63 6.14 -18.34 -3.25
C LYS A 63 5.23 -17.96 -4.42
N ARG A 64 4.41 -16.93 -4.25
CA ARG A 64 3.47 -16.46 -5.27
C ARG A 64 3.42 -14.95 -5.40
N ILE A 65 2.95 -14.49 -6.55
CA ILE A 65 2.56 -13.09 -6.74
C ILE A 65 1.33 -12.79 -5.89
N ILE A 66 1.33 -11.63 -5.25
CA ILE A 66 0.16 -11.06 -4.58
C ILE A 66 -0.49 -10.07 -5.56
N PRO A 67 -1.72 -10.34 -6.04
CA PRO A 67 -2.47 -9.37 -6.82
C PRO A 67 -2.68 -8.08 -6.04
N GLU A 68 -2.67 -6.95 -6.75
CA GLU A 68 -2.76 -5.64 -6.09
C GLU A 68 -4.08 -5.45 -5.33
N GLU A 69 -5.18 -5.99 -5.86
CA GLU A 69 -6.48 -6.02 -5.19
C GLU A 69 -6.40 -6.77 -3.85
N GLU A 70 -5.78 -7.95 -3.83
CA GLU A 70 -5.61 -8.74 -2.61
C GLU A 70 -4.80 -7.98 -1.56
N ARG A 71 -3.72 -7.32 -2.00
CA ARG A 71 -2.85 -6.51 -1.15
C ARG A 71 -3.62 -5.35 -0.51
N ILE A 72 -4.36 -4.61 -1.32
CA ILE A 72 -5.15 -3.47 -0.85
C ILE A 72 -6.26 -3.92 0.10
N ASN A 73 -7.00 -4.99 -0.22
CA ASN A 73 -8.07 -5.52 0.62
C ASN A 73 -7.55 -5.96 2.00
N LYS A 74 -6.36 -6.58 2.07
CA LYS A 74 -5.72 -6.93 3.36
C LYS A 74 -5.42 -5.69 4.20
N ILE A 75 -4.95 -4.61 3.58
CA ILE A 75 -4.66 -3.35 4.28
C ILE A 75 -5.96 -2.70 4.77
N LEU A 76 -6.97 -2.58 3.91
CA LEU A 76 -8.27 -2.00 4.28
C LEU A 76 -8.95 -2.78 5.41
N LYS A 77 -8.93 -4.12 5.34
CA LYS A 77 -9.43 -4.99 6.41
C LYS A 77 -8.70 -4.78 7.73
N THR A 78 -7.39 -4.53 7.69
CA THR A 78 -6.60 -4.21 8.90
C THR A 78 -6.97 -2.84 9.49
N LEU A 79 -7.43 -1.91 8.65
CA LEU A 79 -7.91 -0.59 9.03
C LEU A 79 -9.39 -0.56 9.43
N ASN A 80 -10.09 -1.70 9.38
CA ASN A 80 -11.54 -1.83 9.58
C ASN A 80 -12.37 -0.90 8.66
N ILE A 81 -11.92 -0.76 7.40
CA ILE A 81 -12.61 -0.02 6.33
C ILE A 81 -13.26 -1.02 5.37
#